data_AF-A0A4Q4KJX6-F1
#
_entry.id   AF-A0A4Q4KJX6-F1
#
_cell.length_a   1.000
_cell.length_b   1.000
_cell.length_c   1.000
_cell.angle_alpha   90.00
_cell.angle_beta   90.00
_cell.angle_gamma   90.00
#
_symmetry.space_group_name_H-M   'P 1'
#
loop_
_entity.id
_entity.type
_entity.pdbx_description
1 polymer ?
#
loop_
_entity_poly.entity_id
_entity_poly.type
_entity_poly.pdbx_seq_one_letter_code
_entity_poly.pdbx_strand_id
1 'polypeptide(L)' 'MIMEIDGKWIEINGALKADSNCKLIAEMLQNDLKVIESSEDGWTQKLEGKNNEIWKLTYPQSHLQGGGPPKLTLINE' A
#
# COMPACT_ATOMS: atom_id res chain seq x y z
N MET A 1 10.15 6.43 -14.72
CA MET A 1 10.70 6.57 -13.35
C MET A 1 9.73 5.86 -12.43
N ILE A 2 10.12 4.77 -11.74
CA ILE A 2 9.17 4.02 -10.91
C ILE A 2 8.71 4.90 -9.74
N MET A 3 7.40 5.14 -9.63
CA MET A 3 6.80 5.87 -8.50
C MET A 3 6.39 4.88 -7.41
N GLU A 4 6.82 5.14 -6.17
CA GLU A 4 6.51 4.30 -5.01
C GLU A 4 6.08 5.16 -3.82
N ILE A 5 5.12 4.65 -3.05
CA ILE A 5 4.69 5.20 -1.77
C ILE A 5 4.82 4.07 -0.74
N ASP A 6 5.76 4.26 0.19
CA ASP A 6 6.10 3.25 1.20
C ASP A 6 5.64 3.73 2.59
N GLY A 7 4.65 3.04 3.14
CA GLY A 7 4.16 3.28 4.49
C GLY A 7 5.12 2.74 5.54
N LYS A 8 5.16 3.37 6.72
CA LYS A 8 6.01 2.92 7.83
C LYS A 8 5.25 2.89 9.15
N TRP A 9 5.60 1.91 9.98
CA TRP A 9 5.33 1.97 11.40
C TRP A 9 6.40 2.82 12.08
N ILE A 10 5.99 3.92 12.70
CA ILE A 10 6.86 4.82 13.47
C ILE A 10 6.57 4.65 14.96
N GLU A 11 7.63 4.56 15.76
CA GLU A 11 7.48 4.49 17.22
C GLU A 11 7.33 5.91 17.79
N ILE A 12 6.22 6.16 18.47
CA ILE A 12 5.94 7.42 19.17
C ILE A 12 5.49 7.07 20.58
N ASN A 13 6.30 7.48 21.58
CA ASN A 13 6.04 7.23 23.01
C ASN A 13 5.83 5.73 23.34
N GLY A 14 6.64 4.85 22.76
CA GLY A 14 6.58 3.40 22.99
C GLY A 14 5.43 2.67 22.29
N ALA A 15 4.67 3.36 21.42
CA ALA A 15 3.63 2.78 20.59
C ALA A 15 3.97 2.91 19.11
N LEU A 16 3.75 1.84 18.34
CA LEU A 16 3.84 1.88 16.88
C LEU A 16 2.62 2.59 16.29
N LYS A 17 2.85 3.53 15.37
CA LYS A 17 1.83 4.31 14.67
C LYS A 17 2.07 4.31 13.17
N ALA A 18 1.00 4.45 12.41
CA ALA A 18 1.06 4.66 10.97
C ALA A 18 1.66 6.04 10.66
N ASP A 19 2.59 6.11 9.70
CA ASP A 19 3.09 7.39 9.19
C ASP A 19 2.09 8.05 8.20
N SER A 20 2.47 9.21 7.66
CA SER A 20 1.65 9.93 6.68
C SER A 20 1.45 9.15 5.38
N ASN A 21 2.42 8.31 4.99
CA ASN A 21 2.32 7.52 3.77
C ASN A 21 1.29 6.40 3.92
N CYS A 22 1.22 5.73 5.07
CA CYS A 22 0.14 4.79 5.38
C CYS A 22 -1.24 5.47 5.24
N LYS A 23 -1.37 6.71 5.73
CA LYS A 23 -2.62 7.48 5.61
C LYS A 23 -2.94 7.80 4.15
N LEU A 24 -1.96 8.27 3.37
CA LEU A 24 -2.12 8.56 1.95
C LEU A 24 -2.54 7.32 1.17
N ILE A 25 -1.88 6.19 1.39
CA ILE A 25 -2.22 4.91 0.74
C ILE A 25 -3.66 4.52 1.07
N ALA A 26 -4.07 4.63 2.34
CA ALA A 26 -5.45 4.34 2.74
C ALA A 26 -6.47 5.24 2.02
N GLU A 27 -6.18 6.54 1.90
CA GLU A 27 -7.03 7.49 1.17
C GLU A 27 -7.12 7.14 -0.33
N MET A 28 -6.00 6.78 -0.97
CA MET A 28 -5.98 6.35 -2.36
C MET A 28 -6.77 5.05 -2.58
N LEU A 29 -6.59 4.06 -1.70
CA LEU A 29 -7.33 2.79 -1.74
C LEU A 29 -8.84 3.00 -1.57
N GLN A 30 -9.25 3.99 -0.79
CA GLN A 30 -10.66 4.28 -0.57
C GLN A 30 -11.31 5.07 -1.71
N ASN A 31 -10.57 6.00 -2.33
CA ASN A 31 -11.17 7.02 -3.19
C ASN A 31 -10.72 6.98 -4.66
N ASP A 32 -9.56 6.40 -4.94
CA ASP A 32 -8.87 6.57 -6.24
C ASP A 32 -8.53 5.25 -6.91
N LEU A 33 -8.37 4.16 -6.15
CA LEU A 33 -7.90 2.88 -6.63
C LEU A 33 -8.96 1.80 -6.49
N LYS A 34 -9.12 0.97 -7.53
CA LYS A 34 -10.01 -0.18 -7.53
C LYS A 34 -9.23 -1.48 -7.69
N VAL A 35 -9.51 -2.48 -6.86
CA VAL A 35 -8.91 -3.82 -7.01
C VAL A 35 -9.38 -4.47 -8.30
N ILE A 36 -8.43 -4.92 -9.12
CA ILE A 36 -8.69 -5.66 -10.37
C ILE A 36 -8.15 -7.09 -10.32
N GLU A 37 -7.15 -7.36 -9.49
CA GLU A 37 -6.57 -8.69 -9.30
C GLU A 37 -6.07 -8.83 -7.86
N SER A 38 -6.16 -10.02 -7.30
CA SER A 38 -5.54 -10.36 -6.00
C SER A 38 -4.81 -11.69 -6.16
N SER A 39 -3.65 -11.81 -5.53
CA SER A 39 -2.92 -13.07 -5.47
C SER A 39 -3.70 -14.10 -4.66
N GLU A 40 -3.46 -15.39 -4.94
CA GLU A 40 -4.10 -16.49 -4.21
C GLU A 40 -3.79 -16.48 -2.70
N ASP A 41 -2.63 -15.94 -2.32
CA ASP A 41 -2.21 -15.78 -0.93
C ASP A 41 -2.80 -14.54 -0.23
N GLY A 42 -3.51 -13.67 -0.97
CA GLY A 42 -4.13 -12.45 -0.48
C GLY A 42 -3.17 -11.30 -0.12
N TRP A 43 -1.85 -11.47 -0.30
CA TRP A 43 -0.85 -10.49 0.14
C TRP A 43 -0.52 -9.43 -0.92
N THR A 44 -0.85 -9.69 -2.18
CA THR A 44 -0.60 -8.79 -3.30
C THR A 44 -1.89 -8.48 -4.02
N GLN A 45 -2.10 -7.21 -4.34
CA GLN A 45 -3.23 -6.79 -5.15
C GLN A 45 -2.76 -5.91 -6.31
N LYS A 46 -3.36 -6.09 -7.47
CA LYS A 46 -3.29 -5.10 -8.55
C LYS A 46 -4.52 -4.22 -8.48
N LEU A 47 -4.28 -2.93 -8.63
CA LEU A 47 -5.24 -1.86 -8.49
C LEU A 47 -5.19 -1.01 -9.75
N GLU A 48 -6.34 -0.53 -10.20
CA GLU A 48 -6.46 0.42 -11.30
C GLU A 48 -6.91 1.77 -10.75
N GLY A 49 -6.19 2.82 -11.13
CA GLY A 49 -6.50 4.22 -10.85
C GLY A 49 -7.38 4.84 -11.93
N LYS A 50 -7.88 6.05 -11.65
CA LYS A 50 -8.82 6.78 -12.52
C LYS A 50 -8.28 7.06 -13.92
N ASN A 51 -6.97 7.15 -14.11
CA ASN A 51 -6.35 7.40 -15.42
C ASN A 51 -5.73 6.13 -16.04
N ASN A 52 -6.25 4.94 -15.69
CA ASN A 52 -5.69 3.64 -16.08
C ASN A 52 -4.26 3.40 -15.55
N GLU A 53 -3.86 4.11 -14.50
CA GLU A 53 -2.64 3.79 -13.76
C GLU A 53 -2.82 2.45 -13.05
N ILE A 54 -1.92 1.51 -13.27
CA ILE A 54 -1.91 0.23 -12.59
C ILE A 54 -0.93 0.30 -11.45
N TRP A 55 -1.46 0.08 -10.25
CA TRP A 55 -0.72 0.05 -9.01
C TRP A 55 -0.65 -1.37 -8.46
N LYS A 56 0.45 -1.68 -7.80
CA LYS A 56 0.62 -2.90 -7.03
C LYS A 56 0.65 -2.55 -5.54
N LEU A 57 -0.26 -3.14 -4.77
CA LEU A 57 -0.26 -3.09 -3.31
C LEU A 57 0.43 -4.33 -2.75
N THR A 58 1.39 -4.12 -1.86
CA THR A 58 2.07 -5.18 -1.10
C THR A 58 2.23 -4.77 0.36
N TYR A 59 2.63 -5.73 1.20
CA TYR A 59 2.95 -5.53 2.61
C TYR A 59 4.36 -6.06 2.90
N PRO A 60 5.43 -5.29 2.62
CA PRO A 60 6.80 -5.78 2.68
C PRO A 60 7.21 -6.33 4.05
N GLN A 61 6.61 -5.82 5.12
CA GLN A 61 6.85 -6.26 6.50
C GLN A 61 5.67 -7.07 7.06
N SER A 62 4.96 -7.83 6.21
CA SER A 62 3.80 -8.64 6.60
C SER A 62 4.09 -9.64 7.74
N HIS A 63 5.36 -9.98 7.94
CA HIS A 63 5.83 -10.82 9.05
C HIS A 63 5.72 -10.16 10.44
N LEU A 64 5.43 -8.86 10.54
CA LEU A 64 5.24 -8.17 11.82
C LEU A 64 3.90 -8.57 12.44
N GLN A 65 3.88 -8.75 13.77
CA GLN A 65 2.65 -8.99 14.53
C GLN A 65 1.68 -7.83 14.33
N GLY A 66 0.48 -8.11 13.78
CA GLY A 66 -0.52 -7.11 13.42
C GLY A 66 -0.51 -6.67 11.95
N GLY A 67 0.41 -7.20 11.14
CA GLY A 67 0.58 -6.85 9.73
C GLY A 67 1.61 -5.73 9.51
N GLY A 68 2.29 -5.80 8.37
CA GLY A 68 3.22 -4.76 7.93
C GLY A 68 2.50 -3.52 7.42
N PRO A 69 3.19 -2.37 7.29
CA PRO A 69 2.61 -1.22 6.63
C PRO A 69 2.46 -1.50 5.12
N PRO A 70 1.47 -0.88 4.46
CA PRO A 70 1.26 -1.07 3.04
C PRO A 70 2.30 -0.33 2.20
N LYS A 71 2.56 -0.84 0.99
CA LYS A 71 3.34 -0.17 -0.05
C LYS A 71 2.56 -0.17 -1.36
N LEU A 72 2.52 0.98 -2.03
CA LEU A 72 2.03 1.13 -3.40
C LEU A 72 3.20 1.36 -4.36
N THR A 73 3.23 0.58 -5.45
CA THR A 73 4.17 0.76 -6.56
C THR A 73 3.39 0.95 -7.85
N LEU A 74 3.63 2.03 -8.59
CA LEU A 74 3.12 2.21 -9.95
C LEU A 74 3.86 1.26 -10.90
N ILE A 75 3.13 0.44 -11.66
CA ILE A 75 3.72 -0.63 -12.51
C ILE A 75 3.53 -0.43 -14.01
N ASN A 76 2.82 0.59 -14.46
CA ASN A 76 2.79 1.04 -15.85
C ASN A 76 3.09 2.56 -15.93
N GLU A 77 3.75 2.96 -17.01
CA GLU A 77 3.96 4.35 -17.43
C GLU A 77 3.51 4.50 -18.89
#